data_AF-A0A0C2G716-F1
#
_entry.id   AF-A0A0C2G716-F1
#
_cell.length_a   1.000
_cell.length_b   1.000
_cell.length_c   1.000
_cell.angle_alpha   90.00
_cell.angle_beta   90.00
_cell.angle_gamma   90.00
#
_symmetry.space_group_name_H-M   'P 1'
#
loop_
_entity.id
_entity.type
_entity.pdbx_description
1 polymer ?
#
loop_
_entity_poly.entity_id
_entity_poly.type
_entity_poly.pdbx_seq_one_letter_code
_entity_poly.pdbx_strand_id
1 'polypeptide(L)'
;MALHPPYEELDLDININNTAGIYNSHLIHYYSLLDPRFPAICLLVKHWAITNGIGDAASGSFNSYSLILLVLHYFQCGVQPAVLPNLQHVYPEVFGCTPPLERPVNTQTVGELLVGFFHYYATFDFENMAISMRNACVFSRTELKPDTFLFRVFIEEPFDRNNTARCVTKSYVMDRIERAFRQARDVFSKSPPSLQRIKVTV
;
A
#
# COMPACT_ATOMS: atom_id res chain seq x y z
N MET A 1 -15.05 -14.19 -20.01
CA MET A 1 -15.40 -15.61 -19.94
C MET A 1 -16.33 -15.75 -18.76
N ALA A 2 -17.62 -16.03 -18.96
CA ALA A 2 -18.55 -16.20 -17.83
C ALA A 2 -18.45 -17.64 -17.34
N LEU A 3 -18.25 -17.83 -16.04
CA LEU A 3 -18.25 -19.16 -15.44
C LEU A 3 -19.69 -19.67 -15.31
N HIS A 4 -19.84 -20.99 -15.41
CA HIS A 4 -21.11 -21.65 -15.18
C HIS A 4 -21.43 -21.75 -13.68
N PRO A 5 -22.71 -21.90 -13.31
CA PRO A 5 -23.10 -22.09 -11.91
C PRO A 5 -22.33 -23.26 -11.29
N PRO A 6 -21.86 -23.12 -10.02
CA PRO A 6 -22.19 -22.08 -9.05
C PRO A 6 -21.23 -20.86 -9.02
N TYR A 7 -20.42 -20.62 -10.05
CA TYR A 7 -19.32 -19.64 -10.00
C TYR A 7 -19.58 -18.36 -10.81
N GLU A 8 -20.84 -18.06 -11.12
CA GLU A 8 -21.24 -16.95 -12.00
C GLU A 8 -20.83 -15.56 -11.46
N GLU A 9 -20.65 -15.45 -10.14
CA GLU A 9 -20.21 -14.23 -9.45
C GLU A 9 -18.67 -14.06 -9.44
N LEU A 10 -17.91 -15.05 -9.88
CA LEU A 10 -16.45 -14.99 -9.89
C LEU A 10 -15.93 -14.47 -11.23
N ASP A 11 -15.27 -13.33 -11.18
CA ASP A 11 -14.46 -12.83 -12.30
C ASP A 11 -13.10 -13.55 -12.34
N LEU A 12 -12.71 -14.02 -13.53
CA LEU A 12 -11.41 -14.66 -13.77
C LEU A 12 -10.58 -13.83 -14.73
N ASP A 13 -9.32 -13.63 -14.35
CA ASP A 13 -8.27 -13.07 -15.20
C ASP A 13 -7.12 -14.08 -15.34
N ILE A 14 -6.75 -14.40 -16.57
CA ILE A 14 -5.67 -15.33 -16.90
C ILE A 14 -4.61 -14.56 -17.68
N ASN A 15 -3.41 -14.52 -17.13
CA ASN A 15 -2.23 -13.96 -17.78
C ASN A 15 -1.24 -15.08 -18.15
N ILE A 16 -0.36 -14.80 -19.10
CA ILE A 16 0.68 -15.73 -19.57
C ILE A 16 2.05 -15.12 -19.25
N ASN A 17 2.93 -15.92 -18.64
CA ASN A 17 4.30 -15.54 -18.30
C ASN A 17 4.43 -14.31 -17.36
N ASN A 18 3.43 -14.01 -16.53
CA ASN A 18 3.55 -12.99 -15.49
C ASN A 18 4.26 -13.56 -14.23
N THR A 19 5.54 -13.86 -14.37
CA THR A 19 6.36 -14.41 -13.27
C THR A 19 6.45 -13.44 -12.08
N ALA A 20 6.51 -12.13 -12.35
CA ALA A 20 6.54 -11.11 -11.31
C ALA A 20 5.31 -11.16 -10.40
N GLY A 21 4.12 -11.39 -10.98
CA GLY A 21 2.87 -11.56 -10.23
C GLY A 21 2.93 -12.71 -9.20
N ILE A 22 3.62 -13.80 -9.53
CA ILE A 22 3.81 -14.95 -8.63
C ILE A 22 4.67 -14.54 -7.43
N TYR A 23 5.84 -13.93 -7.68
CA TYR A 23 6.75 -13.51 -6.62
C TYR A 23 6.14 -12.42 -5.71
N ASN A 24 5.44 -11.45 -6.30
CA ASN A 24 4.70 -10.43 -5.57
C ASN A 24 3.63 -11.04 -4.66
N SER A 25 2.89 -12.04 -5.15
CA SER A 25 1.88 -12.74 -4.34
C SER A 25 2.50 -13.47 -3.15
N HIS A 26 3.62 -14.18 -3.36
CA HIS A 26 4.35 -14.83 -2.26
C HIS A 26 4.88 -13.82 -1.25
N LEU A 27 5.44 -12.70 -1.71
CA LEU A 27 5.98 -11.66 -0.83
C LEU A 27 4.89 -11.10 0.10
N ILE A 28 3.74 -10.70 -0.46
CA ILE A 28 2.62 -10.18 0.32
C ILE A 28 2.06 -11.24 1.27
N HIS A 29 2.02 -12.51 0.84
CA HIS A 29 1.62 -13.62 1.71
C HIS A 29 2.56 -13.79 2.90
N TYR A 30 3.89 -13.74 2.71
CA TYR A 30 4.82 -13.83 3.83
C TYR A 30 4.68 -12.66 4.79
N TYR A 31 4.49 -11.42 4.29
CA TYR A 31 4.22 -10.29 5.16
C TYR A 31 2.92 -10.43 5.96
N SER A 32 1.87 -11.02 5.38
CA SER A 32 0.62 -11.24 6.11
C SER A 32 0.71 -12.30 7.20
N LEU A 33 1.67 -13.22 7.10
CA LEU A 33 1.97 -14.20 8.14
C LEU A 33 2.85 -13.63 9.27
N LEU A 34 3.66 -12.61 9.00
CA LEU A 34 4.56 -12.02 10.01
C LEU A 34 3.82 -11.20 11.07
N ASP A 35 2.80 -10.44 10.66
CA ASP A 35 2.02 -9.61 11.59
C ASP A 35 0.55 -9.54 11.17
N PRO A 36 -0.41 -9.98 12.01
CA PRO A 36 -1.83 -10.02 11.65
C PRO A 36 -2.45 -8.63 11.47
N ARG A 37 -1.80 -7.55 11.95
CA ARG A 37 -2.27 -6.18 11.74
C ARG A 37 -2.12 -5.75 10.29
N PHE A 38 -1.13 -6.29 9.56
CA PHE A 38 -0.89 -5.95 8.15
C PHE A 38 -2.07 -6.31 7.23
N PRO A 39 -2.57 -7.56 7.17
CA PRO A 39 -3.72 -7.89 6.33
C PRO A 39 -4.99 -7.14 6.76
N ALA A 40 -5.17 -6.89 8.06
CA ALA A 40 -6.30 -6.10 8.56
C ALA A 40 -6.28 -4.66 8.02
N ILE A 41 -5.12 -3.98 8.08
CA ILE A 41 -4.98 -2.63 7.52
C ILE A 41 -5.13 -2.64 5.99
N CYS A 42 -4.56 -3.63 5.29
CA CYS A 42 -4.72 -3.75 3.84
C CYS A 42 -6.20 -3.82 3.42
N LEU A 43 -7.02 -4.60 4.13
CA LEU A 43 -8.46 -4.68 3.87
C LEU A 43 -9.18 -3.35 4.14
N LEU A 44 -8.90 -2.73 5.29
CA LEU A 44 -9.50 -1.44 5.66
C LEU A 44 -9.14 -0.33 4.67
N VAL A 45 -7.87 -0.21 4.30
CA VAL A 45 -7.37 0.78 3.33
C VAL A 45 -7.94 0.50 1.95
N LYS A 46 -8.01 -0.75 1.50
CA LYS A 46 -8.60 -1.09 0.20
C LYS A 46 -10.08 -0.70 0.15
N HIS A 47 -10.85 -1.07 1.16
CA HIS A 47 -12.27 -0.72 1.23
C HIS A 47 -12.48 0.80 1.28
N TRP A 48 -11.69 1.50 2.11
CA TRP A 48 -11.68 2.96 2.18
C TRP A 48 -11.37 3.60 0.82
N ALA A 49 -10.33 3.13 0.13
CA ALA A 49 -9.91 3.68 -1.15
C ALA A 49 -10.98 3.51 -2.24
N ILE A 50 -11.63 2.34 -2.31
CA ILE A 50 -12.76 2.09 -3.23
C ILE A 50 -13.92 3.04 -2.91
N THR A 51 -14.31 3.15 -1.64
CA THR A 51 -15.43 3.99 -1.20
C THR A 51 -15.20 5.49 -1.46
N ASN A 52 -13.92 5.92 -1.49
CA ASN A 52 -13.54 7.30 -1.79
C ASN A 52 -13.16 7.53 -3.26
N GLY A 53 -13.38 6.55 -4.14
CA GLY A 53 -13.12 6.67 -5.57
C GLY A 53 -11.63 6.80 -5.94
N ILE A 54 -10.73 6.28 -5.11
CA ILE A 54 -9.28 6.28 -5.36
C ILE A 54 -8.66 4.87 -5.46
N GLY A 55 -9.50 3.83 -5.47
CA GLY A 55 -9.09 2.42 -5.54
C GLY A 55 -9.39 1.73 -6.86
N ASP A 56 -9.61 2.49 -7.94
CA ASP A 56 -9.88 1.95 -9.28
C ASP A 56 -8.84 2.41 -10.30
N ALA A 57 -8.04 1.46 -10.77
CA ALA A 57 -6.98 1.66 -11.75
C ALA A 57 -7.52 2.00 -13.15
N ALA A 58 -8.72 1.50 -13.50
CA ALA A 58 -9.34 1.78 -14.80
C ALA A 58 -9.70 3.28 -14.91
N SER A 59 -10.09 3.91 -13.79
CA SER A 59 -10.27 5.36 -13.68
C SER A 59 -8.96 6.19 -13.61
N GLY A 60 -7.79 5.55 -13.68
CA GLY A 60 -6.48 6.20 -13.54
C GLY A 60 -6.04 6.43 -12.10
N SER A 61 -6.68 5.79 -11.11
CA SER A 61 -6.29 5.89 -9.69
C SER A 61 -5.43 4.70 -9.23
N PHE A 62 -5.30 4.46 -7.93
CA PHE A 62 -4.49 3.34 -7.45
C PHE A 62 -5.09 1.99 -7.83
N ASN A 63 -4.23 1.06 -8.27
CA ASN A 63 -4.58 -0.35 -8.27
C ASN A 63 -4.45 -0.94 -6.85
N SER A 64 -5.05 -2.12 -6.64
CA SER A 64 -5.02 -2.81 -5.34
C SER A 64 -3.59 -3.09 -4.86
N TYR A 65 -2.68 -3.41 -5.77
CA TYR A 65 -1.30 -3.74 -5.40
C TYR A 65 -0.54 -2.51 -4.88
N SER A 66 -0.65 -1.36 -5.56
CA SER A 66 -0.06 -0.10 -5.10
C SER A 66 -0.59 0.31 -3.73
N LEU A 67 -1.89 0.14 -3.44
CA LEU A 67 -2.45 0.40 -2.11
C LEU A 67 -1.82 -0.49 -1.03
N ILE A 68 -1.64 -1.78 -1.31
CA ILE A 68 -0.98 -2.72 -0.40
C ILE A 68 0.48 -2.32 -0.17
N LEU A 69 1.19 -1.87 -1.22
CA LEU A 69 2.56 -1.41 -1.09
C LEU A 69 2.68 -0.12 -0.27
N LEU A 70 1.71 0.80 -0.35
CA LEU A 70 1.68 1.96 0.55
C LEU A 70 1.56 1.52 2.02
N VAL A 71 0.69 0.54 2.32
CA VAL A 71 0.57 0.00 3.68
C VAL A 71 1.88 -0.65 4.13
N LEU A 72 2.48 -1.47 3.27
CA LEU A 72 3.73 -2.15 3.58
C LEU A 72 4.88 -1.17 3.83
N HIS A 73 5.02 -0.15 2.98
CA HIS A 73 6.00 0.92 3.18
C HIS A 73 5.79 1.64 4.51
N TYR A 74 4.54 2.00 4.84
CA TYR A 74 4.23 2.60 6.12
C TYR A 74 4.67 1.70 7.29
N PHE A 75 4.41 0.40 7.21
CA PHE A 75 4.80 -0.58 8.24
C PHE A 75 6.32 -0.79 8.35
N GLN A 76 7.07 -0.56 7.27
CA GLN A 76 8.51 -0.77 7.25
C GLN A 76 9.32 0.46 7.68
N CYS A 77 8.91 1.66 7.27
CA CYS A 77 9.67 2.89 7.50
C CYS A 77 8.83 4.16 7.71
N GLY A 78 7.50 4.10 7.53
CA GLY A 78 6.61 5.23 7.80
C GLY A 78 6.16 5.34 9.27
N VAL A 79 6.23 4.23 10.01
CA VAL A 79 5.92 4.16 11.45
C VAL A 79 7.17 3.77 12.24
N GLN A 80 7.35 4.39 13.42
CA GLN A 80 8.43 4.08 14.34
C GLN A 80 7.84 3.73 15.72
N PRO A 81 8.20 2.57 16.31
CA PRO A 81 9.01 1.50 15.75
C PRO A 81 8.41 0.86 14.48
N ALA A 82 9.24 0.35 13.57
CA ALA A 82 8.75 -0.37 12.41
C ALA A 82 7.96 -1.62 12.83
N VAL A 83 6.83 -1.89 12.16
CA VAL A 83 6.00 -3.07 12.41
C VAL A 83 6.55 -4.28 11.65
N LEU A 84 6.89 -4.09 10.37
CA LEU A 84 7.40 -5.16 9.52
C LEU A 84 8.87 -4.93 9.18
N PRO A 85 9.68 -5.99 9.07
CA PRO A 85 11.02 -5.86 8.52
C PRO A 85 10.96 -5.66 7.01
N ASN A 86 12.11 -5.34 6.42
CA ASN A 86 12.26 -5.52 4.98
C ASN A 86 12.71 -6.96 4.73
N LEU A 87 11.79 -7.83 4.28
CA LEU A 87 12.06 -9.25 4.03
C LEU A 87 13.17 -9.48 3.01
N GLN A 88 13.34 -8.58 2.06
CA GLN A 88 14.42 -8.70 1.08
C GLN A 88 15.79 -8.57 1.77
N HIS A 89 15.85 -7.76 2.83
CA HIS A 89 17.02 -7.62 3.71
C HIS A 89 17.09 -8.64 4.86
N VAL A 90 16.13 -9.56 5.01
CA VAL A 90 16.13 -10.56 6.11
C VAL A 90 16.63 -11.91 5.67
N TYR A 91 16.36 -12.29 4.43
CA TYR A 91 16.78 -13.57 3.88
C TYR A 91 17.74 -13.36 2.71
N PRO A 92 19.02 -13.03 2.96
CA PRO A 92 20.03 -12.81 1.93
C PRO A 92 20.11 -13.90 0.88
N GLU A 93 20.13 -15.13 1.39
CA GLU A 93 20.28 -16.38 0.66
C GLU A 93 19.08 -16.63 -0.28
N VAL A 94 17.96 -15.92 -0.05
CA VAL A 94 16.71 -15.97 -0.84
C VAL A 94 16.45 -14.63 -1.58
N PHE A 95 16.93 -13.48 -1.07
CA PHE A 95 16.57 -12.12 -1.50
C PHE A 95 17.65 -10.99 -1.32
N GLY A 96 18.80 -11.21 -0.66
CA GLY A 96 19.98 -10.29 -0.57
C GLY A 96 20.23 -9.48 0.76
N CYS A 97 21.31 -9.84 1.49
CA CYS A 97 21.86 -9.32 2.78
C CYS A 97 21.03 -9.45 4.10
N THR A 98 21.67 -9.43 5.29
CA THR A 98 21.12 -9.73 6.65
C THR A 98 20.74 -8.46 7.45
N PRO A 99 19.70 -8.45 8.32
CA PRO A 99 19.34 -7.29 9.12
C PRO A 99 19.92 -7.34 10.55
N PRO A 100 19.97 -6.21 11.27
CA PRO A 100 20.50 -6.16 12.62
C PRO A 100 19.59 -6.88 13.62
N LEU A 101 20.22 -7.59 14.55
CA LEU A 101 19.62 -8.23 15.72
C LEU A 101 19.08 -7.16 16.68
N GLU A 102 17.87 -7.36 17.17
CA GLU A 102 17.08 -6.51 18.09
C GLU A 102 16.47 -5.24 17.46
N ARG A 103 15.19 -5.35 17.07
CA ARG A 103 14.36 -4.21 16.69
C ARG A 103 13.37 -3.90 17.82
N PRO A 104 13.15 -2.63 18.18
CA PRO A 104 12.06 -2.26 19.07
C PRO A 104 10.73 -2.74 18.49
N VAL A 105 9.94 -3.44 19.30
CA VAL A 105 8.65 -4.01 18.88
C VAL A 105 7.60 -2.91 18.88
N ASN A 106 6.92 -2.73 17.74
CA ASN A 106 5.79 -1.82 17.66
C ASN A 106 4.56 -2.43 18.35
N THR A 107 4.02 -1.74 19.36
CA THR A 107 2.86 -2.17 20.17
C THR A 107 1.55 -1.46 19.80
N GLN A 108 1.55 -0.61 18.77
CA GLN A 108 0.35 0.10 18.34
C GLN A 108 -0.74 -0.87 17.86
N THR A 109 -1.98 -0.58 18.23
CA THR A 109 -3.17 -1.29 17.80
C THR A 109 -3.43 -1.07 16.30
N VAL A 110 -4.30 -1.89 15.71
CA VAL A 110 -4.78 -1.70 14.32
C VAL A 110 -5.37 -0.29 14.14
N GLY A 111 -6.14 0.20 15.11
CA GLY A 111 -6.73 1.55 15.03
C GLY A 111 -5.68 2.66 14.99
N GLU A 112 -4.67 2.59 15.87
CA GLU A 112 -3.58 3.56 15.91
C GLU A 112 -2.74 3.54 14.63
N LEU A 113 -2.44 2.35 14.10
CA LEU A 113 -1.72 2.20 12.83
C LEU A 113 -2.53 2.74 11.65
N LEU A 114 -3.85 2.55 11.62
CA LEU A 114 -4.71 3.09 10.58
C LEU A 114 -4.72 4.64 10.60
N VAL A 115 -4.88 5.22 11.79
CA VAL A 115 -4.86 6.69 11.96
C VAL A 115 -3.49 7.26 11.59
N GLY A 116 -2.42 6.57 11.99
CA GLY A 116 -1.05 6.93 11.65
C GLY A 116 -0.77 6.84 10.15
N PHE A 117 -1.31 5.82 9.46
CA PHE A 117 -1.21 5.67 8.01
C PHE A 117 -1.84 6.87 7.28
N PHE A 118 -3.05 7.29 7.68
CA PHE A 118 -3.70 8.46 7.08
C PHE A 118 -2.95 9.76 7.39
N HIS A 119 -2.42 9.92 8.61
CA HIS A 119 -1.57 11.06 8.95
C HIS A 119 -0.33 11.13 8.07
N TYR A 120 0.39 10.01 7.95
CA TYR A 120 1.61 9.90 7.18
C TYR A 120 1.40 10.30 5.71
N TYR A 121 0.40 9.71 5.05
CA TYR A 121 0.15 9.96 3.63
C TYR A 121 -0.61 11.25 3.33
N ALA A 122 -1.29 11.85 4.31
CA ALA A 122 -1.87 13.19 4.16
C ALA A 122 -0.80 14.30 4.01
N THR A 123 0.43 14.03 4.45
CA THR A 123 1.57 14.95 4.36
C THR A 123 2.73 14.43 3.51
N PHE A 124 2.61 13.24 2.92
CA PHE A 124 3.65 12.66 2.08
C PHE A 124 3.78 13.43 0.77
N ASP A 125 5.01 13.80 0.42
CA ASP A 125 5.32 14.54 -0.81
C ASP A 125 5.45 13.61 -2.01
N PHE A 126 4.32 13.22 -2.61
CA PHE A 126 4.31 12.40 -3.83
C PHE A 126 4.89 13.12 -5.06
N GLU A 127 4.96 14.45 -5.03
CA GLU A 127 5.46 15.26 -6.14
C GLU A 127 6.97 15.11 -6.28
N ASN A 128 7.71 15.17 -5.16
CA ASN A 128 9.17 15.13 -5.16
C ASN A 128 9.77 13.81 -4.68
N MET A 129 9.00 12.98 -3.98
CA MET A 129 9.49 11.74 -3.38
C MET A 129 8.93 10.48 -4.04
N ALA A 130 9.77 9.46 -4.13
CA ALA A 130 9.43 8.12 -4.59
C ALA A 130 9.61 7.10 -3.45
N ILE A 131 8.83 6.02 -3.51
CA ILE A 131 8.89 4.92 -2.54
C ILE A 131 9.69 3.77 -3.14
N SER A 132 10.69 3.27 -2.41
CA SER A 132 11.39 2.03 -2.74
C SER A 132 10.98 0.91 -1.78
N MET A 133 10.23 -0.06 -2.29
CA MET A 133 9.90 -1.26 -1.52
C MET A 133 11.13 -2.13 -1.28
N ARG A 134 12.04 -2.16 -2.26
CA ARG A 134 13.28 -2.92 -2.20
C ARG A 134 14.14 -2.49 -1.03
N ASN A 135 14.32 -1.19 -0.86
CA ASN A 135 15.19 -0.65 0.17
C ASN A 135 14.42 -0.27 1.45
N ALA A 136 13.08 -0.37 1.45
CA ALA A 136 12.21 0.12 2.51
C ALA A 136 12.54 1.58 2.89
N CYS A 137 12.55 2.45 1.88
CA CYS A 137 12.89 3.85 2.06
C CYS A 137 12.14 4.76 1.08
N VAL A 138 12.33 6.06 1.30
CA VAL A 138 11.88 7.12 0.42
C VAL A 138 13.11 7.77 -0.21
N PHE A 139 13.08 8.07 -1.51
CA PHE A 139 14.19 8.67 -2.24
C PHE A 139 13.70 9.77 -3.18
N SER A 140 14.62 10.61 -3.66
CA SER A 140 14.26 11.77 -4.47
C SER A 140 13.88 11.33 -5.88
N ARG A 141 12.78 11.90 -6.41
CA ARG A 141 12.39 11.65 -7.81
C ARG A 141 13.39 12.21 -8.82
N THR A 142 14.29 13.11 -8.41
CA THR A 142 15.41 13.57 -9.25
C THR A 142 16.38 12.44 -9.61
N GLU A 143 16.39 11.35 -8.86
CA GLU A 143 17.21 10.16 -9.13
C GLU A 143 16.56 9.23 -10.18
N LEU A 144 15.29 9.46 -10.53
CA LEU A 144 14.58 8.67 -11.52
C LEU A 144 14.88 9.13 -12.95
N LYS A 145 14.64 8.21 -13.89
CA LYS A 145 14.76 8.51 -15.32
C LYS A 145 13.69 9.55 -15.75
N PRO A 146 13.98 10.43 -16.72
CA PRO A 146 13.05 11.49 -17.13
C PRO A 146 11.69 10.99 -17.63
N ASP A 147 11.65 9.81 -18.24
CA ASP A 147 10.43 9.16 -18.71
C ASP A 147 9.48 8.77 -17.57
N THR A 148 9.91 8.79 -16.31
CA THR A 148 9.06 8.52 -15.15
C THR A 148 8.28 9.74 -14.65
N PHE A 149 8.60 10.95 -15.12
CA PHE A 149 7.94 12.18 -14.68
C PHE A 149 6.50 12.32 -15.17
N LEU A 150 6.03 11.47 -16.10
CA LEU A 150 4.60 11.45 -16.45
C LEU A 150 3.72 10.92 -15.31
N PHE A 151 4.28 10.15 -14.38
CA PHE A 151 3.54 9.55 -13.28
C PHE A 151 3.47 10.54 -12.11
N ARG A 152 2.34 10.60 -11.43
CA ARG A 152 2.17 11.44 -10.23
C ARG A 152 2.58 10.72 -8.96
N VAL A 153 2.57 9.39 -8.97
CA VAL A 153 3.05 8.56 -7.88
C VAL A 153 4.07 7.56 -8.41
N PHE A 154 5.16 7.37 -7.66
CA PHE A 154 6.18 6.38 -7.98
C PHE A 154 6.41 5.45 -6.80
N ILE A 155 6.05 4.18 -6.98
CA ILE A 155 6.30 3.10 -6.01
C ILE A 155 7.08 2.03 -6.76
N GLU A 156 8.38 1.98 -6.51
CA GLU A 156 9.28 0.96 -7.04
C GLU A 156 8.94 -0.39 -6.41
N GLU A 157 8.55 -1.35 -7.25
CA GLU A 157 8.33 -2.71 -6.80
C GLU A 157 9.65 -3.46 -6.50
N PRO A 158 9.60 -4.48 -5.63
CA PRO A 158 10.81 -5.09 -5.08
C PRO A 158 11.62 -5.95 -6.07
N PHE A 159 10.99 -6.53 -7.10
CA PHE A 159 11.63 -7.45 -8.04
C PHE A 159 12.03 -6.76 -9.35
N ASP A 160 11.05 -6.28 -10.13
CA ASP A 160 11.29 -5.75 -11.47
C ASP A 160 11.62 -4.24 -11.49
N ARG A 161 11.64 -3.58 -10.32
CA ARG A 161 11.94 -2.14 -10.13
C ARG A 161 11.06 -1.19 -10.94
N ASN A 162 9.92 -1.69 -11.37
CA ASN A 162 8.94 -0.94 -12.10
C ASN A 162 8.08 -0.11 -11.15
N ASN A 163 7.63 1.05 -11.61
CA ASN A 163 6.57 1.77 -10.91
C ASN A 163 5.29 0.93 -10.94
N THR A 164 4.67 0.68 -9.78
CA THR A 164 3.37 0.00 -9.69
C THR A 164 2.20 0.95 -9.90
N ALA A 165 2.36 2.24 -9.62
CA ALA A 165 1.30 3.26 -9.66
C ALA A 165 1.18 3.93 -11.04
N ARG A 166 1.42 3.19 -12.13
CA ARG A 166 1.49 3.72 -13.51
C ARG A 166 0.20 4.40 -13.99
N CYS A 167 -0.93 4.03 -13.41
CA CYS A 167 -2.25 4.58 -13.77
C CYS A 167 -2.39 6.05 -13.35
N VAL A 168 -1.70 6.46 -12.27
CA VAL A 168 -1.83 7.81 -11.71
C VAL A 168 -0.97 8.79 -12.49
N THR A 169 -1.54 9.38 -13.54
CA THR A 169 -0.83 10.34 -14.43
C THR A 169 -1.43 11.74 -14.42
N LYS A 170 -2.72 11.86 -14.09
CA LYS A 170 -3.48 13.11 -14.19
C LYS A 170 -3.42 13.89 -12.86
N SER A 171 -3.22 15.21 -12.95
CA SER A 171 -3.16 16.09 -11.77
C SER A 171 -4.45 16.05 -10.95
N TYR A 172 -5.60 16.16 -11.59
CA TYR A 172 -6.89 16.14 -10.87
C TYR A 172 -7.12 14.84 -10.09
N VAL A 173 -6.57 13.71 -10.55
CA VAL A 173 -6.62 12.43 -9.83
C VAL A 173 -5.69 12.48 -8.62
N MET A 174 -4.48 13.02 -8.78
CA MET A 174 -3.56 13.25 -7.66
C MET A 174 -4.18 14.15 -6.60
N ASP A 175 -4.79 15.27 -6.99
CA ASP A 175 -5.46 16.16 -6.04
C ASP A 175 -6.60 15.45 -5.29
N ARG A 176 -7.33 14.55 -5.97
CA ARG A 176 -8.38 13.74 -5.35
C ARG A 176 -7.78 12.75 -4.33
N ILE A 177 -6.66 12.12 -4.66
CA ILE A 177 -5.93 11.23 -3.76
C ILE A 177 -5.48 11.99 -2.51
N GLU A 178 -4.81 13.13 -2.66
CA GLU A 178 -4.35 13.94 -1.53
C GLU A 178 -5.51 14.42 -0.65
N ARG A 179 -6.59 14.89 -1.29
CA ARG A 179 -7.80 15.29 -0.55
C ARG A 179 -8.40 14.13 0.22
N ALA A 180 -8.47 12.93 -0.36
CA ALA A 180 -9.00 11.75 0.33
C ALA A 180 -8.17 11.41 1.57
N PHE A 181 -6.83 11.41 1.47
CA PHE A 181 -5.95 11.20 2.64
C PHE A 181 -6.13 12.28 3.72
N ARG A 182 -6.18 13.56 3.33
CA ARG A 182 -6.42 14.68 4.28
C ARG A 182 -7.78 14.56 4.96
N GLN A 183 -8.83 14.23 4.21
CA GLN A 183 -10.16 14.02 4.78
C GLN A 183 -10.19 12.85 5.76
N ALA A 184 -9.56 11.72 5.41
CA ALA A 184 -9.48 10.55 6.28
C ALA A 184 -8.77 10.91 7.60
N ARG A 185 -7.61 11.58 7.52
CA ARG A 185 -6.89 12.12 8.68
C ARG A 185 -7.80 12.99 9.55
N ASP A 186 -8.45 13.99 8.94
CA ASP A 186 -9.25 14.98 9.66
C ASP A 186 -10.49 14.39 10.33
N VAL A 187 -11.05 13.29 9.81
CA VAL A 187 -12.17 12.57 10.45
C VAL A 187 -11.74 11.95 11.77
N PHE A 188 -10.53 11.39 11.85
CA PHE A 188 -10.01 10.78 13.07
C PHE A 188 -9.40 11.78 14.06
N SER A 189 -9.07 13.00 13.61
CA SER A 189 -8.59 14.09 14.49
C SER A 189 -9.72 14.88 15.17
N LYS A 190 -10.97 14.74 14.70
CA LYS A 190 -12.16 15.29 15.36
C LYS A 190 -12.57 14.39 16.53
N SER A 191 -13.46 14.89 17.40
CA SER A 191 -13.96 14.17 18.59
C SER A 191 -14.18 12.67 18.33
N PRO A 192 -13.89 11.79 19.30
CA PRO A 192 -13.81 10.35 19.08
C PRO A 192 -15.03 9.82 18.31
N PRO A 193 -14.82 8.99 17.27
CA PRO A 193 -15.90 8.52 16.42
C PRO A 193 -16.97 7.80 17.26
N SER A 194 -18.22 8.25 17.12
CA SER A 194 -19.35 7.63 17.83
C SER A 194 -19.67 6.27 17.22
N LEU A 195 -19.62 5.22 18.04
CA LEU A 195 -19.98 3.85 17.65
C LEU A 195 -21.50 3.68 17.45
N GLN A 196 -22.32 4.67 17.79
CA GLN A 196 -23.79 4.60 17.72
C GLN A 196 -24.34 4.36 16.30
N ARG A 197 -23.53 4.62 15.27
CA ARG A 197 -23.92 4.41 13.86
C ARG A 197 -23.47 3.05 13.30
N ILE A 198 -22.69 2.27 14.05
CA ILE A 198 -22.26 0.94 13.62
C ILE A 198 -23.40 -0.03 13.95
N LYS A 199 -24.23 -0.33 12.94
CA LYS A 199 -25.18 -1.43 13.04
C LYS A 199 -24.42 -2.72 12.80
N VAL A 200 -24.07 -3.43 13.88
CA VAL A 200 -23.62 -4.82 13.77
C VAL A 200 -24.88 -5.65 13.55
N THR A 201 -25.16 -6.00 12.30
CA THR A 201 -26.17 -7.01 12.01
C THR A 201 -25.52 -8.35 12.33
N VAL A 202 -25.94 -8.96 13.45
CA VAL A 202 -25.58 -10.35 13.81
C VAL A 202 -26.37 -11.30 12.94
#